data_AF-A0A9E1SUU0-F1
#
_entry.id   AF-A0A9E1SUU0-F1
#
_cell.length_a   1.000
_cell.length_b   1.000
_cell.length_c   1.000
_cell.angle_alpha   90.00
_cell.angle_beta   90.00
_cell.angle_gamma   90.00
#
_symmetry.space_group_name_H-M   'P 1'
#
loop_
_entity.id
_entity.type
_entity.pdbx_description
1 polymer ?
#
loop_
_entity_poly.entity_id
_entity_poly.type
_entity_poly.pdbx_seq_one_letter_code
_entity_poly.pdbx_strand_id
1 'polypeptide(L)'
;METEIRLEDAMRNRLVTALALAVLVVPAALAQQHSQPQSARLGNGAAGTAMASKKPVAQAFTHPTLGFRVVAPPGAKITEKADGRQVSIRSHRGYAVNMQSGLTRADIPLQRMSSLLETKYLGDGKPWTARGEERSLMVAGLPAHEVIYSGTNSHARVVVARGDTNDYVFIYMAPQHQFNQLTHEFNWILENFKPASKDVASISAPVQRKPATMPSTPQKATTTPVARAAPVPTSQKFAEPGFGYVMEYPGGWNFTKPAQMTAMFSGREGTPEYAAIIGVQNIQPAGATTGDESVQRALNQLRSSLGNAVRDLKVLGDKPWAYQHDGQRLVGRQISVSYIHAGQRFRKQLIAIPRPTGTVIHVWSYTAPAQQFTSFQPIARQMLASLRILTADTQ
;
A
#
# COMPACT_ATOMS: atom_id res chain seq x y z
N MET A 1 -8.07 -20.38 -27.54
CA MET A 1 -7.38 -19.14 -27.99
C MET A 1 -8.05 -17.87 -27.46
N GLU A 2 -9.38 -17.68 -27.60
CA GLU A 2 -10.05 -16.47 -27.06
C GLU A 2 -10.06 -16.34 -25.52
N THR A 3 -10.05 -17.46 -24.79
CA THR A 3 -9.97 -17.49 -23.32
C THR A 3 -8.59 -17.14 -22.77
N GLU A 4 -7.54 -17.33 -23.55
CA GLU A 4 -6.15 -17.06 -23.17
C GLU A 4 -5.80 -15.57 -23.35
N ILE A 5 -6.36 -14.94 -24.38
CA ILE A 5 -6.25 -13.49 -24.65
C ILE A 5 -6.95 -12.66 -23.57
N ARG A 6 -8.11 -13.11 -23.05
CA ARG A 6 -8.84 -12.41 -21.97
C ARG A 6 -8.13 -12.47 -20.61
N LEU A 7 -7.33 -13.51 -20.35
CA LEU A 7 -6.61 -13.66 -19.09
C LEU A 7 -5.34 -12.80 -19.05
N GLU A 8 -4.67 -12.62 -20.19
CA GLU A 8 -3.53 -11.69 -20.30
C GLU A 8 -3.95 -10.22 -20.15
N ASP A 9 -5.08 -9.81 -20.73
CA ASP A 9 -5.58 -8.43 -20.61
C ASP A 9 -6.02 -8.09 -19.17
N ALA A 10 -6.60 -9.05 -18.44
CA ALA A 10 -6.95 -8.88 -17.03
C ALA A 10 -5.71 -8.78 -16.11
N MET A 11 -4.62 -9.50 -16.42
CA MET A 11 -3.35 -9.40 -15.69
C MET A 11 -2.58 -8.10 -16.01
N ARG A 12 -2.64 -7.60 -17.26
CA ARG A 12 -2.04 -6.31 -17.66
C ARG A 12 -2.68 -5.13 -16.93
N ASN A 13 -4.00 -5.13 -16.76
CA ASN A 13 -4.72 -4.06 -16.03
C ASN A 13 -4.41 -4.02 -14.52
N ARG A 14 -4.04 -5.15 -13.90
CA ARG A 14 -3.73 -5.24 -12.44
C ARG A 14 -2.36 -4.68 -12.05
N LEU A 15 -1.43 -4.57 -13.00
CA LEU A 15 -0.09 -4.00 -12.84
C LEU A 15 -0.08 -2.45 -12.81
N VAL A 16 -1.13 -1.82 -13.34
CA VAL A 16 -1.20 -0.36 -13.49
C VAL A 16 -1.33 0.34 -12.13
N THR A 17 -2.08 -0.26 -11.20
CA THR A 17 -2.33 0.26 -9.84
C THR A 17 -1.07 0.30 -8.98
N ALA A 18 -0.16 -0.66 -9.15
CA ALA A 18 1.07 -0.75 -8.35
C ALA A 18 2.10 0.35 -8.67
N LEU A 19 2.07 0.93 -9.88
CA LEU A 19 3.04 1.95 -10.29
C LEU A 19 2.57 3.39 -10.08
N ALA A 20 1.26 3.63 -9.99
CA ALA A 20 0.79 4.90 -9.42
C ALA A 20 1.38 5.09 -8.03
N LEU A 21 1.43 4.01 -7.23
CA LEU A 21 2.04 3.94 -5.90
C LEU A 21 3.58 4.05 -5.87
N ALA A 22 4.30 3.51 -6.86
CA ALA A 22 5.76 3.33 -6.81
C ALA A 22 6.59 4.64 -6.86
N VAL A 23 5.95 5.79 -7.12
CA VAL A 23 6.60 7.11 -7.09
C VAL A 23 6.07 7.98 -5.93
N LEU A 24 5.18 7.44 -5.09
CA LEU A 24 4.40 8.22 -4.10
C LEU A 24 4.82 8.00 -2.65
N VAL A 25 5.93 7.33 -2.34
CA VAL A 25 6.39 7.18 -0.95
C VAL A 25 7.88 7.54 -0.86
N VAL A 26 8.13 8.77 -0.44
CA VAL A 26 9.45 9.21 0.05
C VAL A 26 9.51 8.82 1.54
N PRO A 27 10.44 7.96 1.98
CA PRO A 27 10.69 7.80 3.40
C PRO A 27 11.49 9.01 3.91
N ALA A 28 10.79 10.01 4.45
CA ALA A 28 11.39 11.04 5.28
C ALA A 28 11.31 10.59 6.75
N ALA A 29 12.24 9.75 7.21
CA ALA A 29 12.54 9.56 8.64
C ALA A 29 13.65 8.50 8.83
N LEU A 30 14.92 8.90 8.73
CA LEU A 30 16.07 8.23 9.38
C LEU A 30 17.36 9.04 9.14
N ALA A 31 17.34 10.32 9.49
CA ALA A 31 18.55 11.13 9.48
C ALA A 31 18.39 12.32 10.44
N GLN A 32 18.28 12.04 11.75
CA GLN A 32 18.55 13.02 12.81
C GLN A 32 18.53 12.33 14.18
N GLN A 33 19.57 11.56 14.46
CA GLN A 33 20.01 11.30 15.82
C GLN A 33 21.45 10.83 15.68
N HIS A 34 22.41 11.72 15.96
CA HIS A 34 23.77 11.46 16.45
C HIS A 34 24.54 12.78 16.33
N SER A 35 24.58 13.54 17.43
CA SER A 35 25.68 14.45 17.81
C SER A 35 25.29 15.21 19.07
N GLN A 36 25.52 14.60 20.24
CA GLN A 36 25.84 15.34 21.46
C GLN A 36 27.01 14.63 22.13
N PRO A 37 28.09 15.34 22.48
CA PRO A 37 29.21 14.75 23.21
C PRO A 37 28.83 14.59 24.69
N GLN A 38 28.92 13.36 25.20
CA GLN A 38 28.84 13.12 26.65
C GLN A 38 30.18 13.47 27.30
N SER A 39 30.18 14.56 28.06
CA SER A 39 31.24 14.83 29.04
C SER A 39 31.05 13.95 30.27
N ALA A 40 32.13 13.30 30.67
CA ALA A 40 32.22 12.45 31.85
C ALA A 40 31.93 13.21 33.15
N ARG A 41 31.12 12.60 34.02
CA ARG A 41 31.11 12.89 35.46
C ARG A 41 31.08 11.58 36.24
N LEU A 42 32.19 11.30 36.92
CA LEU A 42 32.30 10.33 38.01
C LEU A 42 31.52 10.86 39.22
N GLY A 43 30.74 9.97 39.86
CA GLY A 43 30.04 10.26 41.10
C GLY A 43 29.48 8.99 41.72
N ASN A 44 30.21 8.44 42.68
CA ASN A 44 29.78 7.36 43.58
C ASN A 44 28.55 7.77 44.41
N GLY A 45 27.63 6.83 44.62
CA GLY A 45 26.53 6.99 45.58
C GLY A 45 25.55 5.82 45.53
N ALA A 46 25.79 4.81 46.36
CA ALA A 46 24.89 3.69 46.58
C ALA A 46 23.73 4.08 47.53
N ALA A 47 22.49 3.76 47.17
CA ALA A 47 21.43 3.29 48.08
C ALA A 47 20.10 3.01 47.33
N GLY A 48 19.73 1.73 47.30
CA GLY A 48 18.37 1.18 47.50
C GLY A 48 17.15 1.81 46.81
N THR A 49 16.66 1.13 45.77
CA THR A 49 15.30 0.56 45.82
C THR A 49 15.23 -0.60 44.82
N ALA A 50 15.18 -1.84 45.32
CA ALA A 50 14.92 -3.02 44.49
C ALA A 50 13.46 -2.96 44.04
N MET A 51 13.21 -2.35 42.87
CA MET A 51 11.96 -2.55 42.16
C MET A 51 11.90 -4.03 41.78
N ALA A 52 11.00 -4.77 42.42
CA ALA A 52 10.62 -6.11 42.01
C ALA A 52 10.25 -6.05 40.52
N SER A 53 11.13 -6.55 39.67
CA SER A 53 10.93 -6.61 38.23
C SER A 53 9.77 -7.56 37.98
N LYS A 54 8.57 -7.00 37.74
CA LYS A 54 7.43 -7.78 37.23
C LYS A 54 7.93 -8.52 36.00
N LYS A 55 7.93 -9.86 36.07
CA LYS A 55 8.31 -10.71 34.93
C LYS A 55 7.47 -10.26 33.73
N PRO A 56 8.09 -10.00 32.57
CA PRO A 56 7.34 -9.61 31.39
C PRO A 56 6.32 -10.71 31.07
N VAL A 57 5.06 -10.31 30.87
CA VAL A 57 3.96 -11.22 30.52
C VAL A 57 3.68 -11.04 29.03
N ALA A 58 3.31 -12.12 28.35
CA ALA A 58 2.86 -12.05 26.97
C ALA A 58 1.62 -11.15 26.82
N GLN A 59 1.61 -10.29 25.80
CA GLN A 59 0.45 -9.46 25.48
C GLN A 59 -0.39 -10.16 24.42
N ALA A 60 -1.72 -10.10 24.53
CA ALA A 60 -2.63 -10.60 23.50
C ALA A 60 -3.44 -9.45 22.90
N PHE A 61 -3.71 -9.53 21.61
CA PHE A 61 -4.58 -8.63 20.88
C PHE A 61 -5.62 -9.44 20.12
N THR A 62 -6.89 -9.09 20.28
CA THR A 62 -8.00 -9.62 19.49
C THR A 62 -8.57 -8.48 18.67
N HIS A 63 -8.63 -8.67 17.35
CA HIS A 63 -9.13 -7.64 16.46
C HIS A 63 -10.65 -7.47 16.64
N PRO A 64 -11.16 -6.25 16.91
CA PRO A 64 -12.56 -6.05 17.28
C PRO A 64 -13.54 -6.47 16.18
N THR A 65 -13.23 -6.14 14.92
CA THR A 65 -14.13 -6.42 13.78
C THR A 65 -13.87 -7.76 13.09
N LEU A 66 -12.60 -8.12 12.91
CA LEU A 66 -12.21 -9.30 12.15
C LEU A 66 -12.12 -10.56 13.02
N GLY A 67 -12.02 -10.44 14.35
CA GLY A 67 -12.08 -11.57 15.28
C GLY A 67 -10.85 -12.47 15.33
N PHE A 68 -9.78 -12.16 14.57
CA PHE A 68 -8.51 -12.86 14.73
C PHE A 68 -7.83 -12.44 16.04
N ARG A 69 -6.93 -13.29 16.54
CA ARG A 69 -6.11 -13.02 17.73
C ARG A 69 -4.64 -13.25 17.43
N VAL A 70 -3.80 -12.34 17.89
CA VAL A 70 -2.34 -12.46 17.86
C VAL A 70 -1.77 -12.20 19.24
N VAL A 71 -0.63 -12.82 19.54
CA VAL A 71 0.09 -12.61 20.81
C VAL A 71 1.48 -12.08 20.55
N ALA A 72 1.99 -11.29 21.48
CA ALA A 72 3.36 -10.83 21.52
C ALA A 72 4.10 -11.56 22.65
N PRO A 73 5.34 -12.02 22.39
CA PRO A 73 6.18 -12.62 23.42
C PRO A 73 6.40 -11.68 24.61
N PRO A 74 6.74 -12.22 25.79
CA PRO A 74 7.17 -11.44 26.93
C PRO A 74 8.17 -10.34 26.56
N GLY A 75 7.85 -9.09 26.89
CA GLY A 75 8.72 -7.93 26.65
C GLY A 75 8.50 -7.24 25.30
N ALA A 76 7.76 -7.86 24.38
CA ALA A 76 7.30 -7.20 23.15
C ALA A 76 5.99 -6.45 23.36
N LYS A 77 5.80 -5.35 22.62
CA LYS A 77 4.60 -4.50 22.68
C LYS A 77 3.78 -4.64 21.41
N ILE A 78 2.47 -4.81 21.56
CA ILE A 78 1.51 -4.77 20.45
C ILE A 78 0.93 -3.37 20.32
N THR A 79 0.89 -2.85 19.08
CA THR A 79 0.16 -1.64 18.72
C THR A 79 -0.72 -1.88 17.49
N GLU A 80 -1.96 -1.42 17.54
CA GLU A 80 -2.87 -1.36 16.40
C GLU A 80 -2.64 -0.03 15.65
N LYS A 81 -2.71 -0.06 14.32
CA LYS A 81 -2.67 1.17 13.51
C LYS A 81 -4.06 1.74 13.29
N ALA A 82 -4.11 3.05 13.01
CA ALA A 82 -5.36 3.81 12.86
C ALA A 82 -6.32 3.29 11.76
N ASP A 83 -5.83 2.48 10.82
CA ASP A 83 -6.67 1.87 9.78
C ASP A 83 -7.43 0.62 10.25
N GLY A 84 -7.16 0.13 11.47
CA GLY A 84 -7.82 -1.04 12.04
C GLY A 84 -7.67 -2.28 11.18
N ARG A 85 -6.56 -2.43 10.44
CA ARG A 85 -6.25 -3.61 9.63
C ARG A 85 -4.80 -4.06 9.77
N GLN A 86 -3.97 -3.25 10.42
CA GLN A 86 -2.58 -3.55 10.68
C GLN A 86 -2.28 -3.56 12.18
N VAL A 87 -1.60 -4.62 12.61
CA VAL A 87 -1.05 -4.77 13.95
C VAL A 87 0.48 -4.80 13.86
N SER A 88 1.17 -4.11 14.76
CA SER A 88 2.62 -4.12 14.87
C SER A 88 3.03 -4.69 16.22
N ILE A 89 4.00 -5.59 16.22
CA ILE A 89 4.65 -6.13 17.42
C ILE A 89 6.09 -5.65 17.38
N ARG A 90 6.54 -4.95 18.41
CA ARG A 90 7.93 -4.49 18.54
C ARG A 90 8.56 -5.06 19.79
N SER A 91 9.69 -5.73 19.63
CA SER A 91 10.47 -6.26 20.75
C SER A 91 11.63 -5.33 21.09
N HIS A 92 11.95 -5.22 22.38
CA HIS A 92 13.18 -4.57 22.83
C HIS A 92 14.44 -5.33 22.38
N ARG A 93 14.30 -6.60 21.94
CA ARG A 93 15.39 -7.40 21.37
C ARG A 93 15.72 -7.03 19.92
N GLY A 94 15.06 -6.03 19.35
CA GLY A 94 15.45 -5.45 18.06
C GLY A 94 14.73 -6.00 16.83
N TYR A 95 13.73 -6.88 16.99
CA TYR A 95 12.87 -7.32 15.89
C TYR A 95 11.49 -6.62 15.90
N ALA A 96 10.86 -6.62 14.73
CA ALA A 96 9.47 -6.19 14.57
C ALA A 96 8.68 -7.20 13.73
N VAL A 97 7.39 -7.37 14.04
CA VAL A 97 6.43 -8.10 13.21
C VAL A 97 5.31 -7.14 12.82
N ASN A 98 5.05 -7.02 11.54
CA ASN A 98 3.85 -6.33 11.04
C ASN A 98 2.89 -7.38 10.51
N MET A 99 1.68 -7.40 11.05
CA MET A 99 0.60 -8.25 10.55
C MET A 99 -0.46 -7.40 9.89
N GLN A 100 -0.85 -7.77 8.68
CA GLN A 100 -1.94 -7.15 7.93
C GLN A 100 -2.99 -8.20 7.61
N SER A 101 -4.25 -7.81 7.60
CA SER A 101 -5.36 -8.65 7.15
C SER A 101 -6.14 -7.94 6.05
N GLY A 102 -6.54 -8.70 5.03
CA GLY A 102 -7.40 -8.22 3.95
C GLY A 102 -8.30 -9.33 3.46
N LEU A 103 -9.28 -9.01 2.60
CA LEU A 103 -10.13 -10.02 1.98
C LEU A 103 -9.30 -11.04 1.22
N THR A 104 -9.71 -12.32 1.27
CA THR A 104 -9.04 -13.41 0.57
C THR A 104 -9.00 -13.16 -0.93
N ARG A 105 -7.82 -13.34 -1.52
CA ARG A 105 -7.57 -13.25 -2.96
C ARG A 105 -7.44 -14.63 -3.56
N ALA A 106 -8.55 -15.38 -3.59
CA ALA A 106 -8.57 -16.77 -4.08
C ALA A 106 -8.13 -16.90 -5.55
N ASP A 107 -8.21 -15.81 -6.31
CA ASP A 107 -7.77 -15.69 -7.70
C ASP A 107 -6.24 -15.63 -7.87
N ILE A 108 -5.49 -15.36 -6.79
CA ILE A 108 -4.03 -15.34 -6.81
C ILE A 108 -3.50 -16.58 -6.08
N PRO A 109 -2.70 -17.44 -6.73
CA PRO A 109 -2.05 -18.56 -6.05
C PRO A 109 -1.24 -18.09 -4.84
N LEU A 110 -1.30 -18.85 -3.74
CA LEU A 110 -0.70 -18.44 -2.47
C LEU A 110 0.81 -18.16 -2.59
N GLN A 111 1.51 -18.91 -3.44
CA GLN A 111 2.94 -18.74 -3.74
C GLN A 111 3.26 -17.41 -4.45
N ARG A 112 2.27 -16.78 -5.09
CA ARG A 112 2.40 -15.51 -5.79
C ARG A 112 2.01 -14.31 -4.94
N MET A 113 1.42 -14.53 -3.76
CA MET A 113 0.97 -13.44 -2.88
C MET A 113 2.14 -12.58 -2.36
N SER A 114 3.29 -13.18 -2.07
CA SER A 114 4.50 -12.47 -1.64
C SER A 114 5.00 -11.48 -2.70
N SER A 115 4.86 -11.80 -3.99
CA SER A 115 5.26 -10.92 -5.08
C SER A 115 4.46 -9.61 -5.18
N LEU A 116 3.28 -9.54 -4.58
CA LEU A 116 2.54 -8.28 -4.45
C LEU A 116 3.28 -7.27 -3.56
N LEU A 117 4.08 -7.76 -2.60
CA LEU A 117 4.88 -6.93 -1.70
C LEU A 117 6.23 -6.55 -2.31
N GLU A 118 6.80 -7.41 -3.16
CA GLU A 118 8.11 -7.20 -3.78
C GLU A 118 8.17 -5.90 -4.58
N THR A 119 7.10 -5.54 -5.27
CA THR A 119 7.01 -4.26 -5.96
C THR A 119 7.26 -3.07 -5.04
N LYS A 120 6.87 -3.18 -3.76
CA LYS A 120 7.05 -2.12 -2.75
C LYS A 120 8.38 -2.23 -1.99
N TYR A 121 8.85 -3.45 -1.73
CA TYR A 121 9.93 -3.67 -0.76
C TYR A 121 11.21 -4.29 -1.34
N LEU A 122 11.18 -4.92 -2.53
CA LEU A 122 12.32 -5.60 -3.16
C LEU A 122 12.91 -4.82 -4.34
N GLY A 123 14.23 -4.63 -4.32
CA GLY A 123 15.03 -4.00 -5.39
C GLY A 123 16.01 -2.94 -4.86
N ASP A 124 16.75 -2.31 -5.77
CA ASP A 124 17.77 -1.31 -5.44
C ASP A 124 17.18 -0.12 -4.67
N GLY A 125 17.82 0.24 -3.56
CA GLY A 125 17.39 1.34 -2.68
C GLY A 125 16.15 1.06 -1.84
N LYS A 126 15.59 -0.16 -1.90
CA LYS A 126 14.47 -0.58 -1.06
C LYS A 126 14.93 -1.38 0.17
N PRO A 127 14.05 -1.61 1.15
CA PRO A 127 14.41 -2.34 2.36
C PRO A 127 14.90 -3.78 2.12
N TRP A 128 14.47 -4.43 1.04
CA TRP A 128 14.92 -5.76 0.63
C TRP A 128 15.69 -5.66 -0.69
N THR A 129 16.85 -6.28 -0.75
CA THR A 129 17.74 -6.30 -1.90
C THR A 129 17.68 -7.63 -2.65
N ALA A 130 17.39 -8.74 -1.97
CA ALA A 130 17.32 -10.07 -2.58
C ALA A 130 16.16 -10.90 -2.03
N ARG A 131 15.52 -11.68 -2.92
CA ARG A 131 14.60 -12.77 -2.57
C ARG A 131 15.43 -14.02 -2.29
N GLY A 132 15.16 -14.68 -1.17
CA GLY A 132 15.82 -15.89 -0.73
C GLY A 132 14.89 -17.10 -0.77
N GLU A 133 15.08 -18.00 0.20
CA GLU A 133 14.33 -19.25 0.31
C GLU A 133 12.82 -19.02 0.41
N GLU A 134 12.05 -19.94 -0.16
CA GLU A 134 10.61 -19.97 -0.07
C GLU A 134 10.11 -21.39 0.21
N ARG A 135 8.99 -21.49 0.93
CA ARG A 135 8.35 -22.79 1.20
C ARG A 135 6.87 -22.65 1.50
N SER A 136 6.14 -23.74 1.31
CA SER A 136 4.77 -23.88 1.80
C SER A 136 4.78 -24.37 3.25
N LEU A 137 3.84 -23.90 4.06
CA LEU A 137 3.65 -24.31 5.45
C LEU A 137 2.17 -24.20 5.85
N MET A 138 1.86 -24.54 7.10
CA MET A 138 0.55 -24.32 7.70
C MET A 138 0.70 -23.35 8.87
N VAL A 139 -0.22 -22.39 8.99
CA VAL A 139 -0.28 -21.45 10.11
C VAL A 139 -1.68 -21.51 10.71
N ALA A 140 -1.80 -21.99 11.95
CA ALA A 140 -3.08 -22.11 12.65
C ALA A 140 -4.16 -22.85 11.84
N GLY A 141 -3.77 -23.93 11.14
CA GLY A 141 -4.65 -24.71 10.28
C GLY A 141 -4.91 -24.12 8.89
N LEU A 142 -4.37 -22.94 8.58
CA LEU A 142 -4.49 -22.30 7.26
C LEU A 142 -3.30 -22.67 6.36
N PRO A 143 -3.52 -22.91 5.05
CA PRO A 143 -2.43 -22.98 4.09
C PRO A 143 -1.67 -21.66 4.07
N ALA A 144 -0.35 -21.74 4.11
CA ALA A 144 0.52 -20.58 4.13
C ALA A 144 1.72 -20.74 3.19
N HIS A 145 2.24 -19.61 2.73
CA HIS A 145 3.47 -19.54 1.95
C HIS A 145 4.44 -18.55 2.59
N GLU A 146 5.69 -18.96 2.67
CA GLU A 146 6.78 -18.22 3.29
C GLU A 146 7.84 -17.85 2.25
N VAL A 147 8.38 -16.64 2.38
CA VAL A 147 9.55 -16.19 1.63
C VAL A 147 10.48 -15.41 2.57
N ILE A 148 11.78 -15.69 2.51
CA ILE A 148 12.83 -14.93 3.18
C ILE A 148 13.40 -13.90 2.21
N TYR A 149 13.62 -12.69 2.69
CA TYR A 149 14.26 -11.61 1.96
C TYR A 149 15.48 -11.11 2.71
N SER A 150 16.53 -10.77 1.98
CA SER A 150 17.71 -10.11 2.52
C SER A 150 17.65 -8.63 2.16
N GLY A 151 18.15 -7.77 3.06
CA GLY A 151 18.37 -6.34 2.85
C GLY A 151 19.75 -5.93 3.38
N THR A 152 20.10 -4.64 3.27
CA THR A 152 21.45 -4.15 3.60
C THR A 152 21.89 -4.45 5.04
N ASN A 153 20.99 -4.37 6.02
CA ASN A 153 21.31 -4.57 7.44
C ASN A 153 20.30 -5.48 8.17
N SER A 154 19.34 -6.06 7.44
CA SER A 154 18.22 -6.79 8.01
C SER A 154 17.79 -7.91 7.09
N HIS A 155 17.23 -8.96 7.67
CA HIS A 155 16.46 -9.95 6.94
C HIS A 155 14.98 -9.77 7.25
N ALA A 156 14.13 -10.12 6.29
CA ALA A 156 12.69 -10.19 6.47
C ALA A 156 12.19 -11.60 6.18
N ARG A 157 11.25 -12.08 6.99
CA ARG A 157 10.48 -13.30 6.72
C ARG A 157 9.04 -12.91 6.52
N VAL A 158 8.54 -13.14 5.31
CA VAL A 158 7.16 -12.87 4.93
C VAL A 158 6.41 -14.19 4.95
N VAL A 159 5.31 -14.25 5.70
CA VAL A 159 4.40 -15.40 5.70
C VAL A 159 3.01 -14.91 5.31
N VAL A 160 2.43 -15.49 4.26
CA VAL A 160 1.05 -15.24 3.85
C VAL A 160 0.23 -16.47 4.17
N ALA A 161 -0.74 -16.36 5.06
CA ALA A 161 -1.69 -17.42 5.41
C ALA A 161 -3.07 -17.10 4.84
N ARG A 162 -3.71 -18.07 4.18
CA ARG A 162 -4.98 -17.88 3.50
C ARG A 162 -6.13 -18.51 4.26
N GLY A 163 -7.08 -17.69 4.68
CA GLY A 163 -8.39 -18.10 5.18
C GLY A 163 -9.46 -18.10 4.10
N ASP A 164 -10.66 -18.57 4.47
CA ASP A 164 -11.83 -18.57 3.58
C ASP A 164 -12.30 -17.15 3.22
N THR A 165 -12.22 -16.21 4.17
CA THR A 165 -12.67 -14.81 4.02
C THR A 165 -11.52 -13.81 4.00
N ASN A 166 -10.46 -14.03 4.78
CA ASN A 166 -9.31 -13.14 4.86
C ASN A 166 -7.97 -13.82 4.54
N ASP A 167 -7.10 -13.10 3.85
CA ASP A 167 -5.66 -13.38 3.80
C ASP A 167 -4.97 -12.60 4.94
N TYR A 168 -3.99 -13.26 5.59
CA TYR A 168 -3.17 -12.71 6.66
C TYR A 168 -1.71 -12.65 6.21
N VAL A 169 -1.10 -11.46 6.28
CA VAL A 169 0.28 -11.23 5.87
C VAL A 169 1.10 -10.86 7.11
N PHE A 170 2.09 -11.67 7.45
CA PHE A 170 3.06 -11.43 8.50
C PHE A 170 4.39 -11.02 7.88
N ILE A 171 4.96 -9.91 8.33
CA ILE A 171 6.28 -9.44 7.92
C ILE A 171 7.13 -9.31 9.18
N TYR A 172 7.94 -10.33 9.45
CA TYR A 172 8.96 -10.32 10.49
C TYR A 172 10.24 -9.69 9.94
N MET A 173 10.85 -8.77 10.68
CA MET A 173 12.12 -8.13 10.32
C MET A 173 13.03 -8.09 11.54
N ALA A 174 14.30 -8.43 11.35
CA ALA A 174 15.34 -8.35 12.38
C ALA A 174 16.71 -8.03 11.77
N PRO A 175 17.67 -7.50 12.55
CA PRO A 175 19.05 -7.33 12.12
C PRO A 175 19.65 -8.65 11.63
N GLN A 176 20.45 -8.61 10.57
CA GLN A 176 20.99 -9.82 9.93
C GLN A 176 21.70 -10.77 10.92
N HIS A 177 22.50 -10.22 11.83
CA HIS A 177 23.26 -10.99 12.83
C HIS A 177 22.39 -11.61 13.93
N GLN A 178 21.15 -11.16 14.12
CA GLN A 178 20.22 -11.68 15.13
C GLN A 178 19.04 -12.45 14.53
N PHE A 179 18.87 -12.39 13.20
CA PHE A 179 17.67 -12.88 12.54
C PHE A 179 17.36 -14.34 12.91
N ASN A 180 18.32 -15.24 12.73
CA ASN A 180 18.17 -16.66 13.07
C ASN A 180 17.95 -16.88 14.57
N GLN A 181 18.66 -16.11 15.42
CA GLN A 181 18.54 -16.22 16.88
C GLN A 181 17.15 -15.80 17.36
N LEU A 182 16.49 -14.85 16.70
CA LEU A 182 15.18 -14.32 17.08
C LEU A 182 14.01 -14.97 16.31
N THR A 183 14.28 -15.79 15.28
CA THR A 183 13.26 -16.49 14.49
C THR A 183 12.32 -17.36 15.34
N HIS A 184 12.81 -17.94 16.44
CA HIS A 184 11.98 -18.74 17.34
C HIS A 184 10.84 -17.93 17.98
N GLU A 185 11.03 -16.64 18.25
CA GLU A 185 9.97 -15.76 18.76
C GLU A 185 8.90 -15.49 17.70
N PHE A 186 9.31 -15.35 16.43
CA PHE A 186 8.37 -15.22 15.34
C PHE A 186 7.58 -16.52 15.11
N ASN A 187 8.23 -17.69 15.19
CA ASN A 187 7.53 -18.97 15.15
C ASN A 187 6.50 -19.08 16.28
N TRP A 188 6.87 -18.69 17.51
CA TRP A 188 5.94 -18.68 18.63
C TRP A 188 4.72 -17.78 18.39
N ILE A 189 4.91 -16.61 17.75
CA ILE A 189 3.80 -15.74 17.33
C ILE A 189 2.87 -16.46 16.35
N LEU A 190 3.42 -17.13 15.33
CA LEU A 190 2.64 -17.87 14.33
C LEU A 190 1.90 -19.09 14.94
N GLU A 191 2.53 -19.80 15.88
CA GLU A 191 1.93 -20.95 16.58
C GLU A 191 0.76 -20.55 17.48
N ASN A 192 0.80 -19.34 18.05
CA ASN A 192 -0.25 -18.81 18.92
C ASN A 192 -1.23 -17.88 18.22
N PHE A 193 -1.04 -17.64 16.91
CA PHE A 193 -2.00 -16.93 16.09
C PHE A 193 -3.30 -17.73 16.01
N LYS A 194 -4.43 -17.05 16.14
CA LYS A 194 -5.75 -17.63 15.90
C LYS A 194 -6.46 -16.83 14.81
N PRO A 195 -6.69 -17.39 13.62
CA PRO A 195 -7.48 -16.72 12.59
C PRO A 195 -8.93 -16.54 13.07
N ALA A 196 -9.70 -15.73 12.34
CA ALA A 196 -11.12 -15.59 12.62
C ALA A 196 -11.83 -16.94 12.43
N SER A 197 -12.87 -17.23 13.22
CA SER A 197 -13.59 -18.51 13.12
C SER A 197 -14.13 -18.80 11.72
N LYS A 198 -14.52 -17.76 10.98
CA LYS A 198 -15.00 -17.87 9.59
C LYS A 198 -13.93 -18.28 8.58
N ASP A 199 -12.65 -18.14 8.94
CA ASP A 199 -11.51 -18.41 8.06
C ASP A 199 -11.02 -19.86 8.13
N VAL A 200 -11.51 -20.63 9.11
CA VAL A 200 -11.09 -22.02 9.39
C VAL A 200 -12.18 -23.05 9.09
N ALA A 201 -13.39 -22.61 8.73
CA ALA A 201 -14.59 -23.45 8.73
C ALA A 201 -14.62 -24.48 7.59
N SER A 202 -13.98 -24.21 6.44
CA SER A 202 -14.11 -25.08 5.26
C SER A 202 -13.09 -26.23 5.18
N ILE A 203 -12.08 -26.25 6.06
CA ILE A 203 -10.98 -27.23 6.00
C ILE A 203 -11.37 -28.58 6.65
N SER A 204 -12.52 -28.63 7.34
CA SER A 204 -12.96 -29.81 8.11
C SER A 204 -13.98 -30.72 7.41
N ALA A 205 -14.33 -30.48 6.14
CA ALA A 205 -15.25 -31.36 5.40
C ALA A 205 -14.47 -32.33 4.49
N PRO A 206 -14.42 -33.64 4.78
CA PRO A 206 -13.86 -34.62 3.86
C PRO A 206 -14.74 -34.70 2.60
N VAL A 207 -14.18 -34.25 1.46
CA VAL A 207 -14.85 -34.32 0.16
C VAL A 207 -14.86 -35.78 -0.32
N GLN A 208 -15.91 -36.52 0.00
CA GLN A 208 -16.27 -37.74 -0.74
C GLN A 208 -16.72 -37.35 -2.14
N ARG A 209 -15.80 -37.41 -3.11
CA ARG A 209 -16.14 -37.31 -4.54
C ARG A 209 -16.84 -38.61 -4.97
N LYS A 210 -18.17 -38.59 -5.00
CA LYS A 210 -18.97 -39.57 -5.73
C LYS A 210 -18.90 -39.24 -7.24
N PRO A 211 -18.65 -40.20 -8.14
CA PRO A 211 -18.62 -39.94 -9.58
C PRO A 211 -20.03 -39.55 -10.06
N ALA A 212 -20.15 -38.41 -10.75
CA ALA A 212 -21.42 -37.93 -11.28
C ALA A 212 -21.65 -38.50 -12.69
N THR A 213 -22.66 -39.36 -12.81
CA THR A 213 -23.32 -39.71 -14.06
C THR A 213 -24.17 -38.52 -14.51
N MET A 214 -24.00 -38.08 -15.77
CA MET A 214 -24.91 -37.12 -16.38
C MET A 214 -26.31 -37.74 -16.52
N PRO A 215 -27.37 -36.93 -16.35
CA PRO A 215 -28.18 -36.66 -17.53
C PRO A 215 -28.56 -35.18 -17.66
N SER A 216 -28.47 -34.72 -18.90
CA SER A 216 -28.97 -33.45 -19.41
C SER A 216 -30.50 -33.42 -19.43
N THR A 217 -31.08 -32.33 -18.91
CA THR A 217 -32.47 -31.93 -19.21
C THR A 217 -32.49 -30.42 -19.49
N PRO A 218 -33.20 -29.93 -20.51
CA PRO A 218 -33.21 -28.51 -20.85
C PRO A 218 -34.14 -27.76 -19.89
N GLN A 219 -33.55 -26.99 -18.98
CA GLN A 219 -34.31 -26.18 -18.02
C GLN A 219 -34.68 -24.83 -18.64
N LYS A 220 -35.98 -24.68 -18.86
CA LYS A 220 -36.71 -23.51 -19.36
C LYS A 220 -36.35 -22.26 -18.54
N ALA A 221 -35.80 -21.25 -19.22
CA ALA A 221 -35.43 -19.97 -18.62
C ALA A 221 -36.66 -19.28 -18.03
N THR A 222 -36.68 -19.15 -16.70
CA THR A 222 -37.65 -18.33 -15.97
C THR A 222 -36.94 -17.02 -15.66
N THR A 223 -37.25 -15.98 -16.43
CA THR A 223 -36.76 -14.62 -16.23
C THR A 223 -37.42 -14.04 -14.98
N THR A 224 -36.69 -14.01 -13.88
CA THR A 224 -37.04 -13.18 -12.71
C THR A 224 -36.69 -11.71 -13.02
N PRO A 225 -37.57 -10.74 -12.73
CA PRO A 225 -37.29 -9.34 -12.97
C PRO A 225 -36.21 -8.85 -12.00
N VAL A 226 -35.09 -8.37 -12.55
CA VAL A 226 -34.04 -7.72 -11.77
C VAL A 226 -34.61 -6.42 -11.20
N ALA A 227 -34.67 -6.35 -9.87
CA ALA A 227 -35.01 -5.12 -9.16
C ALA A 227 -34.09 -3.99 -9.63
N ARG A 228 -34.71 -2.90 -10.07
CA ARG A 228 -34.07 -1.69 -10.59
C ARG A 228 -33.10 -1.14 -9.55
N ALA A 229 -31.81 -1.37 -9.76
CA ALA A 229 -30.75 -0.78 -8.94
C ALA A 229 -30.93 0.75 -8.91
N ALA A 230 -30.84 1.33 -7.73
CA ALA A 230 -30.90 2.77 -7.54
C ALA A 230 -29.86 3.48 -8.44
N PRO A 231 -30.18 4.66 -8.99
CA PRO A 231 -29.27 5.39 -9.86
C PRO A 231 -27.97 5.69 -9.10
N VAL A 232 -26.86 5.19 -9.64
CA VAL A 232 -25.52 5.51 -9.12
C VAL A 232 -25.31 7.01 -9.28
N PRO A 233 -24.94 7.76 -8.22
CA PRO A 233 -24.65 9.18 -8.35
C PRO A 233 -23.59 9.39 -9.44
N THR A 234 -23.84 10.34 -10.33
CA THR A 234 -22.99 10.60 -11.50
C THR A 234 -21.60 11.14 -11.11
N SER A 235 -21.50 11.81 -9.95
CA SER A 235 -20.26 12.36 -9.39
C SER A 235 -20.20 12.13 -7.87
N GLN A 236 -18.99 11.97 -7.34
CA GLN A 236 -18.65 11.89 -5.92
C GLN A 236 -17.63 12.98 -5.57
N LYS A 237 -17.55 13.36 -4.29
CA LYS A 237 -16.66 14.43 -3.81
C LYS A 237 -15.67 13.89 -2.77
N PHE A 238 -14.39 14.13 -3.00
CA PHE A 238 -13.32 13.96 -2.02
C PHE A 238 -13.15 15.27 -1.24
N ALA A 239 -13.25 15.19 0.09
CA ALA A 239 -13.10 16.34 0.99
C ALA A 239 -12.59 15.89 2.37
N GLU A 240 -11.42 15.27 2.42
CA GLU A 240 -10.85 14.78 3.68
C GLU A 240 -10.09 15.88 4.44
N PRO A 241 -10.36 16.07 5.75
CA PRO A 241 -9.61 17.00 6.58
C PRO A 241 -8.09 16.76 6.53
N GLY A 242 -7.31 17.84 6.53
CA GLY A 242 -5.84 17.79 6.51
C GLY A 242 -5.20 17.62 5.12
N PHE A 243 -5.96 17.16 4.11
CA PHE A 243 -5.43 17.07 2.74
C PHE A 243 -5.26 18.45 2.10
N GLY A 244 -6.02 19.46 2.52
CA GLY A 244 -5.89 20.84 2.03
C GLY A 244 -6.44 21.06 0.61
N TYR A 245 -7.25 20.13 0.10
CA TYR A 245 -7.97 20.31 -1.15
C TYR A 245 -9.28 19.51 -1.14
N VAL A 246 -10.21 19.89 -2.01
CA VAL A 246 -11.36 19.06 -2.40
C VAL A 246 -11.32 18.80 -3.90
N MET A 247 -11.92 17.69 -4.33
CA MET A 247 -11.96 17.31 -5.76
C MET A 247 -13.17 16.42 -6.04
N GLU A 248 -13.81 16.60 -7.18
CA GLU A 248 -14.87 15.70 -7.64
C GLU A 248 -14.30 14.58 -8.53
N TYR A 249 -14.93 13.41 -8.48
CA TYR A 249 -14.56 12.25 -9.28
C TYR A 249 -15.81 11.45 -9.70
N PRO A 250 -15.76 10.67 -10.79
CA PRO A 250 -16.94 9.95 -11.27
C PRO A 250 -17.46 8.95 -10.25
N GLY A 251 -18.78 8.82 -10.08
CA GLY A 251 -19.34 7.92 -9.05
C GLY A 251 -19.15 6.42 -9.34
N GLY A 252 -18.70 6.07 -10.55
CA GLY A 252 -18.26 4.72 -10.89
C GLY A 252 -16.82 4.40 -10.46
N TRP A 253 -16.03 5.38 -10.05
CA TRP A 253 -14.61 5.22 -9.71
C TRP A 253 -14.42 4.84 -8.24
N ASN A 254 -13.36 4.07 -7.98
CA ASN A 254 -12.91 3.67 -6.67
C ASN A 254 -11.94 4.71 -6.10
N PHE A 255 -12.13 5.07 -4.84
CA PHE A 255 -11.19 5.89 -4.07
C PHE A 255 -10.45 5.01 -3.04
N THR A 256 -9.13 5.20 -2.93
CA THR A 256 -8.29 4.53 -1.93
C THR A 256 -7.22 5.48 -1.37
N LYS A 257 -6.72 5.17 -0.16
CA LYS A 257 -5.63 5.91 0.51
C LYS A 257 -4.40 5.02 0.67
N PRO A 258 -3.54 4.92 -0.36
CA PRO A 258 -2.39 4.02 -0.31
C PRO A 258 -1.30 4.42 0.70
N ALA A 259 -1.26 5.69 1.11
CA ALA A 259 -0.31 6.23 2.08
C ALA A 259 -0.92 7.46 2.79
N GLN A 260 -0.27 7.91 3.85
CA GLN A 260 -0.62 9.16 4.52
C GLN A 260 -0.50 10.33 3.54
N MET A 261 -1.52 11.19 3.49
CA MET A 261 -1.60 12.34 2.57
C MET A 261 -1.56 11.99 1.07
N THR A 262 -1.96 10.77 0.70
CA THR A 262 -2.10 10.35 -0.71
C THR A 262 -3.51 9.83 -0.97
N ALA A 263 -4.19 10.45 -1.93
CA ALA A 263 -5.47 10.00 -2.47
C ALA A 263 -5.26 9.38 -3.85
N MET A 264 -5.93 8.25 -4.12
CA MET A 264 -5.88 7.58 -5.42
C MET A 264 -7.29 7.23 -5.90
N PHE A 265 -7.55 7.53 -7.17
CA PHE A 265 -8.82 7.31 -7.85
C PHE A 265 -8.58 6.47 -9.10
N SER A 266 -9.39 5.44 -9.31
CA SER A 266 -9.32 4.58 -10.50
C SER A 266 -10.71 4.10 -10.91
N GLY A 267 -10.86 3.57 -12.12
CA GLY A 267 -12.06 2.81 -12.49
C GLY A 267 -12.30 1.57 -11.63
N ARG A 268 -13.39 0.84 -11.92
CA ARG A 268 -13.69 -0.43 -11.27
C ARG A 268 -12.78 -1.53 -11.82
N GLU A 269 -12.41 -2.48 -10.97
CA GLU A 269 -11.62 -3.63 -11.43
C GLU A 269 -12.37 -4.38 -12.54
N GLY A 270 -11.63 -4.80 -13.57
CA GLY A 270 -12.18 -5.46 -14.75
C GLY A 270 -12.70 -4.51 -15.84
N THR A 271 -12.69 -3.19 -15.62
CA THR A 271 -13.03 -2.21 -16.66
C THR A 271 -11.78 -1.56 -17.26
N PRO A 272 -11.84 -1.01 -18.49
CA PRO A 272 -10.71 -0.29 -19.09
C PRO A 272 -10.26 0.91 -18.24
N GLU A 273 -11.18 1.56 -17.53
CA GLU A 273 -10.92 2.70 -16.63
C GLU A 273 -10.04 2.31 -15.43
N TYR A 274 -9.95 1.03 -15.07
CA TYR A 274 -9.13 0.57 -13.93
C TYR A 274 -7.65 0.93 -14.10
N ALA A 275 -7.19 0.90 -15.35
CA ALA A 275 -5.82 1.26 -15.71
C ALA A 275 -5.59 2.77 -15.79
N ALA A 276 -6.65 3.59 -15.76
CA ALA A 276 -6.53 5.03 -15.61
C ALA A 276 -6.51 5.37 -14.12
N ILE A 277 -5.41 5.97 -13.67
CA ILE A 277 -5.23 6.31 -12.25
C ILE A 277 -4.97 7.79 -12.14
N ILE A 278 -5.74 8.42 -11.26
CA ILE A 278 -5.53 9.79 -10.83
C ILE A 278 -5.10 9.75 -9.37
N GLY A 279 -3.95 10.35 -9.07
CA GLY A 279 -3.41 10.39 -7.72
C GLY A 279 -3.11 11.83 -7.30
N VAL A 280 -3.41 12.17 -6.06
CA VAL A 280 -3.02 13.45 -5.46
C VAL A 280 -2.23 13.18 -4.19
N GLN A 281 -1.04 13.75 -4.09
CA GLN A 281 -0.15 13.59 -2.94
C GLN A 281 0.26 14.94 -2.38
N ASN A 282 0.28 15.06 -1.06
CA ASN A 282 0.96 16.19 -0.41
C ASN A 282 2.42 15.83 -0.12
N ILE A 283 3.35 16.65 -0.59
CA ILE A 283 4.78 16.47 -0.37
C ILE A 283 5.33 17.71 0.31
N GLN A 284 6.18 17.51 1.31
CA GLN A 284 7.01 18.56 1.92
C GLN A 284 8.48 18.22 1.71
N PRO A 285 9.13 18.72 0.65
CA PRO A 285 10.52 18.41 0.37
C PRO A 285 11.45 18.95 1.46
N ALA A 286 12.42 18.14 1.87
CA ALA A 286 13.40 18.56 2.88
C ALA A 286 14.25 19.73 2.37
N GLY A 287 14.46 20.71 3.25
CA GLY A 287 15.27 21.89 2.98
C GLY A 287 14.63 22.94 2.07
N ALA A 288 13.39 22.72 1.60
CA ALA A 288 12.66 23.76 0.89
C ALA A 288 12.23 24.88 1.85
N THR A 289 12.38 26.12 1.42
CA THR A 289 12.01 27.32 2.18
C THR A 289 10.85 28.07 1.54
N THR A 290 10.61 27.87 0.25
CA THR A 290 9.54 28.51 -0.52
C THR A 290 8.72 27.47 -1.29
N GLY A 291 7.50 27.83 -1.71
CA GLY A 291 6.64 26.96 -2.52
C GLY A 291 7.28 26.58 -3.86
N ASP A 292 7.92 27.53 -4.53
CA ASP A 292 8.61 27.29 -5.82
C ASP A 292 9.79 26.32 -5.66
N GLU A 293 10.58 26.49 -4.60
CA GLU A 293 11.66 25.56 -4.27
C GLU A 293 11.12 24.16 -3.98
N SER A 294 10.01 24.05 -3.25
CA SER A 294 9.34 22.78 -3.02
C SER A 294 8.87 22.13 -4.32
N VAL A 295 8.28 22.89 -5.25
CA VAL A 295 7.87 22.37 -6.57
C VAL A 295 9.06 21.79 -7.33
N GLN A 296 10.18 22.52 -7.41
CA GLN A 296 11.39 22.06 -8.09
C GLN A 296 11.95 20.80 -7.45
N ARG A 297 12.15 20.80 -6.13
CA ARG A 297 12.71 19.66 -5.39
C ARG A 297 11.84 18.43 -5.51
N ALA A 298 10.52 18.57 -5.35
CA ALA A 298 9.60 17.45 -5.47
C ALA A 298 9.60 16.86 -6.89
N LEU A 299 9.56 17.69 -7.94
CA LEU A 299 9.59 17.19 -9.31
C LEU A 299 10.91 16.51 -9.65
N ASN A 300 12.04 17.05 -9.18
CA ASN A 300 13.35 16.40 -9.32
C ASN A 300 13.37 15.03 -8.63
N GLN A 301 12.90 14.97 -7.39
CA GLN A 301 12.80 13.74 -6.64
C GLN A 301 11.89 12.71 -7.33
N LEU A 302 10.70 13.12 -7.79
CA LEU A 302 9.76 12.24 -8.50
C LEU A 302 10.36 11.73 -9.82
N ARG A 303 11.09 12.57 -10.56
CA ARG A 303 11.75 12.19 -11.81
C ARG A 303 12.89 11.20 -11.57
N SER A 304 13.70 11.41 -10.53
CA SER A 304 14.73 10.45 -10.11
C SER A 304 14.11 9.13 -9.64
N SER A 305 13.10 9.16 -8.77
CA SER A 305 12.39 7.96 -8.31
C SER A 305 11.77 7.19 -9.47
N LEU A 306 11.14 7.89 -10.42
CA LEU A 306 10.56 7.26 -11.61
C LEU A 306 11.67 6.67 -12.50
N GLY A 307 12.75 7.40 -12.75
CA GLY A 307 13.88 6.94 -13.57
C GLY A 307 14.54 5.67 -13.03
N ASN A 308 14.56 5.50 -11.71
CA ASN A 308 15.07 4.30 -11.06
C ASN A 308 14.08 3.13 -11.07
N ALA A 309 12.77 3.40 -11.17
CA ALA A 309 11.72 2.38 -11.04
C ALA A 309 11.23 1.80 -12.37
N VAL A 310 11.52 2.45 -13.51
CA VAL A 310 10.95 2.09 -14.83
C VAL A 310 12.03 2.00 -15.90
N ARG A 311 11.68 1.36 -17.02
CA ARG A 311 12.54 1.29 -18.20
C ARG A 311 12.13 2.34 -19.23
N ASP A 312 13.07 2.78 -20.05
CA ASP A 312 12.81 3.69 -21.18
C ASP A 312 12.02 4.95 -20.80
N LEU A 313 12.40 5.59 -19.68
CA LEU A 313 11.80 6.84 -19.24
C LEU A 313 12.15 7.97 -20.22
N LYS A 314 11.13 8.56 -20.84
CA LYS A 314 11.23 9.72 -21.73
C LYS A 314 10.37 10.86 -21.20
N VAL A 315 10.93 12.07 -21.18
CA VAL A 315 10.16 13.27 -20.89
C VAL A 315 9.57 13.82 -22.18
N LEU A 316 8.24 13.88 -22.22
CA LEU A 316 7.46 14.33 -23.36
C LEU A 316 7.20 15.85 -23.33
N GLY A 317 7.22 16.43 -22.13
CA GLY A 317 7.04 17.86 -21.95
C GLY A 317 7.31 18.28 -20.52
N ASP A 318 7.79 19.50 -20.35
CA ASP A 318 8.08 20.12 -19.07
C ASP A 318 7.82 21.62 -19.23
N LYS A 319 6.79 22.14 -18.56
CA LYS A 319 6.35 23.51 -18.77
C LYS A 319 5.74 24.13 -17.50
N PRO A 320 5.77 25.46 -17.36
CA PRO A 320 5.00 26.15 -16.34
C PRO A 320 3.52 25.79 -16.43
N TRP A 321 2.85 25.78 -15.29
CA TRP A 321 1.41 25.55 -15.18
C TRP A 321 0.82 26.56 -14.19
N ALA A 322 -0.40 27.01 -14.41
CA ALA A 322 -1.05 27.96 -13.51
C ALA A 322 -2.36 27.38 -12.99
N TYR A 323 -2.48 27.31 -11.67
CA TYR A 323 -3.74 27.08 -10.98
C TYR A 323 -4.57 28.36 -11.03
N GLN A 324 -5.85 28.26 -11.39
CA GLN A 324 -6.81 29.37 -11.32
C GLN A 324 -8.13 28.86 -10.72
N HIS A 325 -8.21 29.09 -9.41
CA HIS A 325 -9.19 28.69 -8.41
C HIS A 325 -9.87 29.82 -7.63
N ASP A 326 -11.14 30.18 -7.77
CA ASP A 326 -11.80 31.13 -6.83
C ASP A 326 -11.03 32.46 -6.63
N GLY A 327 -10.52 33.05 -7.72
CA GLY A 327 -9.68 34.25 -7.69
C GLY A 327 -8.23 34.03 -7.24
N GLN A 328 -7.88 32.83 -6.80
CA GLN A 328 -6.53 32.41 -6.47
C GLN A 328 -5.75 31.99 -7.72
N ARG A 329 -4.54 32.51 -7.84
CA ARG A 329 -3.57 32.11 -8.86
C ARG A 329 -2.30 31.57 -8.21
N LEU A 330 -1.99 30.29 -8.46
CA LEU A 330 -0.75 29.65 -7.98
C LEU A 330 0.07 29.21 -9.19
N VAL A 331 1.36 29.52 -9.18
CA VAL A 331 2.28 29.09 -10.23
C VAL A 331 2.82 27.72 -9.85
N GLY A 332 2.57 26.74 -10.70
CA GLY A 332 3.05 25.38 -10.58
C GLY A 332 3.86 24.96 -11.80
N ARG A 333 4.08 23.66 -11.93
CA ARG A 333 4.82 23.09 -13.05
C ARG A 333 4.22 21.76 -13.46
N GLN A 334 4.14 21.54 -14.76
CA GLN A 334 3.63 20.33 -15.36
C GLN A 334 4.74 19.56 -16.06
N ILE A 335 4.82 18.25 -15.81
CA ILE A 335 5.69 17.33 -16.54
C ILE A 335 4.85 16.21 -17.13
N SER A 336 5.09 15.89 -18.40
CA SER A 336 4.54 14.71 -19.07
C SER A 336 5.66 13.74 -19.40
N VAL A 337 5.48 12.47 -19.10
CA VAL A 337 6.49 11.42 -19.32
C VAL A 337 5.88 10.17 -19.96
N SER A 338 6.72 9.36 -20.60
CA SER A 338 6.42 8.03 -21.14
C SER A 338 7.45 7.06 -20.60
N TYR A 339 7.05 5.84 -20.27
CA TYR A 339 7.98 4.80 -19.79
C TYR A 339 7.40 3.39 -20.01
N ILE A 340 8.23 2.38 -19.85
CA ILE A 340 7.84 0.97 -19.85
C ILE A 340 7.83 0.44 -18.42
N HIS A 341 6.71 -0.17 -18.03
CA HIS A 341 6.57 -0.90 -16.78
C HIS A 341 5.87 -2.24 -17.04
N ALA A 342 6.44 -3.33 -16.53
CA ALA A 342 5.97 -4.70 -16.76
C ALA A 342 5.64 -5.02 -18.24
N GLY A 343 6.54 -4.61 -19.14
CA GLY A 343 6.39 -4.83 -20.58
C GLY A 343 5.37 -3.93 -21.29
N GLN A 344 4.62 -3.10 -20.57
CA GLN A 344 3.62 -2.20 -21.13
C GLN A 344 4.09 -0.74 -21.07
N ARG A 345 3.81 0.03 -22.14
CA ARG A 345 4.12 1.45 -22.18
C ARG A 345 3.01 2.27 -21.51
N PHE A 346 3.41 3.13 -20.59
CA PHE A 346 2.54 4.07 -19.91
C PHE A 346 2.88 5.50 -20.29
N ARG A 347 1.87 6.37 -20.16
CA ARG A 347 2.03 7.82 -20.13
C ARG A 347 1.59 8.34 -18.78
N LYS A 348 2.31 9.33 -18.27
CA LYS A 348 2.01 9.97 -16.99
C LYS A 348 2.12 11.49 -17.12
N GLN A 349 1.11 12.20 -16.65
CA GLN A 349 1.11 13.65 -16.47
C GLN A 349 1.20 13.95 -14.97
N LEU A 350 2.10 14.84 -14.59
CA LEU A 350 2.34 15.32 -13.23
C LEU A 350 2.13 16.83 -13.21
N ILE A 351 1.44 17.33 -12.21
CA ILE A 351 1.26 18.77 -11.95
C ILE A 351 1.58 19.00 -10.48
N ALA A 352 2.65 19.74 -10.23
CA ALA A 352 3.03 20.17 -8.90
C ALA A 352 2.51 21.60 -8.67
N ILE A 353 1.71 21.76 -7.62
CA ILE A 353 1.04 23.02 -7.25
C ILE A 353 1.46 23.37 -5.83
N PRO A 354 2.12 24.52 -5.58
CA PRO A 354 2.47 24.90 -4.23
C PRO A 354 1.21 25.23 -3.43
N ARG A 355 1.25 25.01 -2.11
CA ARG A 355 0.22 25.58 -1.24
C ARG A 355 0.35 27.11 -1.20
N PRO A 356 -0.73 27.82 -0.81
CA PRO A 356 -0.70 29.27 -0.72
C PRO A 356 0.32 29.76 0.30
N THR A 357 0.56 28.97 1.34
CA THR A 357 1.52 29.22 2.41
C THR A 357 2.31 27.95 2.75
N GLY A 358 3.52 28.14 3.26
CA GLY A 358 4.41 27.06 3.67
C GLY A 358 5.13 26.35 2.52
N THR A 359 5.63 25.16 2.81
CA THR A 359 6.53 24.40 1.93
C THR A 359 5.92 23.08 1.45
N VAL A 360 4.65 22.85 1.77
CA VAL A 360 3.88 21.70 1.27
C VAL A 360 3.39 22.01 -0.14
N ILE A 361 3.42 21.02 -1.01
CA ILE A 361 2.86 21.09 -2.36
C ILE A 361 1.86 19.96 -2.58
N HIS A 362 0.91 20.19 -3.48
CA HIS A 362 0.03 19.15 -4.03
C HIS A 362 0.62 18.66 -5.35
N VAL A 363 0.86 17.37 -5.45
CA VAL A 363 1.25 16.71 -6.70
C VAL A 363 0.05 15.95 -7.21
N TRP A 364 -0.64 16.52 -8.19
CA TRP A 364 -1.66 15.84 -8.95
C TRP A 364 -1.01 15.02 -10.08
N SER A 365 -1.48 13.81 -10.30
CA SER A 365 -0.95 12.92 -11.34
C SER A 365 -2.05 12.16 -12.05
N TYR A 366 -1.87 11.95 -13.35
CA TYR A 366 -2.71 11.09 -14.18
C TYR A 366 -1.82 10.11 -14.92
N THR A 367 -2.08 8.82 -14.75
CA THR A 367 -1.33 7.72 -15.37
C THR A 367 -2.29 6.79 -16.09
N ALA A 368 -1.94 6.37 -17.31
CA ALA A 368 -2.67 5.35 -18.04
C ALA A 368 -1.76 4.64 -19.05
N PRO A 369 -2.11 3.42 -19.52
CA PRO A 369 -1.48 2.81 -20.68
C PRO A 369 -1.46 3.78 -21.86
N ALA A 370 -0.38 3.80 -22.63
CA ALA A 370 -0.20 4.77 -23.71
C ALA A 370 -1.35 4.75 -24.74
N GLN A 371 -1.93 3.58 -24.99
CA GLN A 371 -3.07 3.38 -25.90
C GLN A 371 -4.40 3.94 -25.35
N GLN A 372 -4.55 4.00 -24.01
CA GLN A 372 -5.77 4.45 -23.35
C GLN A 372 -5.66 5.90 -22.83
N PHE A 373 -4.45 6.45 -22.81
CA PHE A 373 -4.16 7.74 -22.20
C PHE A 373 -5.01 8.88 -22.77
N THR A 374 -5.18 8.92 -24.09
CA THR A 374 -6.00 9.95 -24.74
C THR A 374 -7.49 9.76 -24.43
N SER A 375 -7.98 8.52 -24.42
CA SER A 375 -9.40 8.20 -24.19
C SER A 375 -9.87 8.59 -22.79
N PHE A 376 -9.03 8.43 -21.77
CA PHE A 376 -9.35 8.82 -20.39
C PHE A 376 -8.91 10.23 -20.00
N GLN A 377 -8.22 10.95 -20.88
CA GLN A 377 -7.79 12.32 -20.63
C GLN A 377 -8.95 13.28 -20.32
N PRO A 378 -10.13 13.20 -20.98
CA PRO A 378 -11.27 14.08 -20.63
C PRO A 378 -11.70 13.93 -19.17
N ILE A 379 -11.78 12.70 -18.67
CA ILE A 379 -12.13 12.42 -17.26
C ILE A 379 -11.07 13.02 -16.33
N ALA A 380 -9.79 12.79 -16.63
CA ALA A 380 -8.70 13.33 -15.83
C ALA A 380 -8.69 14.86 -15.80
N ARG A 381 -8.99 15.52 -16.94
CA ARG A 381 -9.14 16.98 -17.01
C ARG A 381 -10.33 17.49 -16.21
N GLN A 382 -11.47 16.79 -16.24
CA GLN A 382 -12.64 17.17 -15.46
C GLN A 382 -12.35 17.09 -13.95
N MET A 383 -11.67 16.03 -13.50
CA MET A 383 -11.24 15.90 -12.11
C MET A 383 -10.23 16.98 -11.71
N LEU A 384 -9.25 17.28 -12.58
CA LEU A 384 -8.32 18.38 -12.34
C LEU A 384 -9.03 19.75 -12.27
N ALA A 385 -10.03 19.97 -13.13
CA ALA A 385 -10.81 21.21 -13.16
C ALA A 385 -11.69 21.40 -11.92
N SER A 386 -12.10 20.31 -11.27
CA SER A 386 -12.86 20.34 -10.00
C SER A 386 -11.96 20.48 -8.77
N LEU A 387 -10.64 20.42 -8.92
CA LEU A 387 -9.69 20.58 -7.81
C LEU A 387 -9.79 21.99 -7.21
N ARG A 388 -10.12 22.07 -5.92
CA ARG A 388 -10.11 23.31 -5.13
C ARG A 388 -9.08 23.18 -4.02
N ILE A 389 -8.08 24.06 -4.01
CA ILE A 389 -7.09 24.12 -2.92
C ILE A 389 -7.70 24.95 -1.80
N LEU A 390 -7.74 24.38 -0.59
CA LEU A 390 -8.32 25.05 0.57
C LEU A 390 -7.27 25.95 1.21
N THR A 391 -7.62 27.21 1.48
CA THR A 391 -6.82 28.09 2.33
C THR A 391 -7.12 27.84 3.80
N ALA A 392 -6.24 28.28 4.70
CA ALA A 392 -6.45 28.13 6.15
C ALA A 392 -7.76 28.78 6.64
N ASP A 393 -8.27 29.78 5.92
CA ASP A 393 -9.53 30.47 6.24
C ASP A 393 -10.79 29.68 5.84
N THR A 394 -10.64 28.56 5.12
CA THR A 394 -11.76 27.74 4.59
C THR A 394 -11.78 26.30 5.13
N GLN A 395 -10.98 25.98 6.15
CA GLN A 395 -10.89 24.64 6.74
C GLN A 395 -11.76 24.43 7.97
#